data_AF-A0A4U0V304-F1
#
_entry.id   AF-A0A4U0V304-F1
#
_cell.length_a   1.000
_cell.length_b   1.000
_cell.length_c   1.000
_cell.angle_alpha   90.00
_cell.angle_beta   90.00
_cell.angle_gamma   90.00
#
_symmetry.space_group_name_H-M   'P 1'
#
loop_
_entity.id
_entity.type
_entity.pdbx_description
1 polymer ?
#
loop_
_entity_poly.entity_id
_entity_poly.type
_entity_poly.pdbx_seq_one_letter_code
_entity_poly.pdbx_strand_id
1 'polypeptide(L)'
;MDSIPVNPWAFLKYFFPGNAVTNKSALYMGFDLSTQQLKGLVVDSDLKLVYEAKVDFDEDFKKYGIEKGVLTNPSEGEVFAPPAMWLEAVNLVLDRLRNAGLDFSKIKGLSGAGMQHGTVFWSADAESLLGHLDGSKTLVEQLESSGKGHKRDACLVFINEYSSEVWDRPGLADPDSDTLVNNVAPMCNSTVVVIHNAGIRLVDAWIDNPNVTAVIFAHLPGQDAGRAVASILYGDAGPSGRLPYTVARRSSDYGNMLGPCQADGSLSPQCDFTEGMNVDYRGFLASNTTPRYEFGYGLTYSSFVYANLQTNINATATPSDTVTPVYTNGTTNDNVNNTAIGNGGLLSLFGSVGTITASVSNTGSVAAAEVAQLYLLIPASTSNSSNPRTRVLRGFEKVLIQPNETAQVAFNLRMKDVSTWNVTRQAWVVPSGEFGVYVGKSVLDTPLTGSFTV
;
A
#
# COMPACT_ATOMS: atom_id res chain seq x y z
N MET A 1 29.33 11.66 3.95
CA MET A 1 28.28 11.03 3.14
C MET A 1 27.87 12.06 2.13
N ASP A 2 28.36 11.91 0.91
CA ASP A 2 28.11 12.84 -0.18
C ASP A 2 26.61 12.83 -0.51
N SER A 3 26.03 14.02 -0.55
CA SER A 3 24.66 14.25 -0.99
C SER A 3 24.45 13.59 -2.35
N ILE A 4 23.63 12.54 -2.41
CA ILE A 4 23.11 12.02 -3.68
C ILE A 4 22.30 13.17 -4.28
N PRO A 5 22.70 13.73 -5.43
CA PRO A 5 21.90 14.73 -6.09
C PRO A 5 20.71 13.98 -6.69
N VAL A 6 19.57 14.00 -6.01
CA VAL A 6 18.30 13.60 -6.61
C VAL A 6 18.07 14.62 -7.71
N ASN A 7 18.46 14.24 -8.93
CA ASN A 7 18.28 15.05 -10.12
C ASN A 7 16.77 15.10 -10.40
N PRO A 8 16.07 16.22 -10.13
CA PRO A 8 14.62 16.30 -10.32
C PRO A 8 14.21 16.13 -11.79
N TRP A 9 15.19 16.16 -12.71
CA TRP A 9 15.01 16.03 -14.14
C TRP A 9 14.91 14.58 -14.65
N ALA A 10 15.17 13.57 -13.81
CA ALA A 10 15.01 12.16 -14.21
C ALA A 10 13.52 11.77 -14.42
N PHE A 11 12.60 12.45 -13.73
CA PHE A 11 11.16 12.17 -13.75
C PHE A 11 10.49 12.55 -15.08
N LEU A 12 11.00 13.60 -15.75
CA LEU A 12 10.42 14.11 -17.02
C LEU A 12 10.80 13.26 -18.24
N LYS A 13 11.90 12.51 -18.20
CA LYS A 13 12.30 11.60 -19.28
C LYS A 13 11.37 10.40 -19.47
N TYR A 14 10.60 10.04 -18.44
CA TYR A 14 9.75 8.84 -18.46
C TYR A 14 8.40 9.08 -19.18
N PHE A 15 7.90 10.32 -19.20
CA PHE A 15 6.64 10.68 -19.87
C PHE A 15 6.78 10.96 -21.37
N PHE A 16 8.00 11.12 -21.88
CA PHE A 16 8.25 11.42 -23.29
C PHE A 16 9.32 10.49 -23.89
N PRO A 17 9.01 9.18 -24.06
CA PRO A 17 9.86 8.31 -24.84
C PRO A 17 9.77 8.73 -26.31
N GLY A 18 10.89 9.22 -26.85
CA GLY A 18 11.22 9.38 -28.28
C GLY A 18 10.09 9.54 -29.31
N ASN A 19 10.16 10.66 -30.03
CA ASN A 19 9.45 10.97 -31.29
C ASN A 19 8.00 11.48 -31.19
N ALA A 20 7.72 12.35 -30.22
CA ALA A 20 6.66 13.34 -30.43
C ALA A 20 7.17 14.35 -31.47
N VAL A 21 6.39 14.58 -32.53
CA VAL A 21 6.62 15.67 -33.49
C VAL A 21 6.76 16.97 -32.69
N THR A 22 8.00 17.43 -32.52
CA THR A 22 8.30 18.62 -31.72
C THR A 22 7.75 19.82 -32.46
N ASN A 23 6.57 20.27 -32.06
CA ASN A 23 6.19 21.63 -32.35
C ASN A 23 7.18 22.51 -31.59
N LYS A 24 8.24 22.99 -32.26
CA LYS A 24 9.36 23.79 -31.70
C LYS A 24 8.92 25.06 -30.94
N SER A 25 7.62 25.36 -30.92
CA SER A 25 7.00 26.47 -30.21
C SER A 25 6.31 26.07 -28.90
N ALA A 26 6.20 24.77 -28.57
CA ALA A 26 5.55 24.29 -27.36
C ALA A 26 6.42 24.56 -26.12
N LEU A 27 5.78 25.02 -25.06
CA LEU A 27 6.38 25.31 -23.76
C LEU A 27 5.73 24.44 -22.68
N TYR A 28 6.47 24.16 -21.62
CA TYR A 28 6.01 23.36 -20.48
C TYR A 28 6.35 24.10 -19.19
N MET A 29 5.39 24.19 -18.28
CA MET A 29 5.55 24.93 -17.03
C MET A 29 5.62 23.98 -15.84
N GLY A 30 6.52 24.27 -14.91
CA GLY A 30 6.64 23.58 -13.63
C GLY A 30 6.57 24.57 -12.47
N PHE A 31 5.89 24.19 -11.39
CA PHE A 31 6.00 24.85 -10.09
C PHE A 31 6.93 24.07 -9.17
N ASP A 32 7.83 24.79 -8.51
CA ASP A 32 8.68 24.28 -7.43
C ASP A 32 8.26 24.98 -6.13
N LEU A 33 7.71 24.19 -5.21
CA LEU A 33 7.08 24.66 -3.97
C LEU A 33 7.98 24.34 -2.76
N SER A 34 8.26 25.37 -1.97
CA SER A 34 9.01 25.29 -0.71
C SER A 34 8.23 25.98 0.41
N THR A 35 8.62 25.76 1.66
CA THR A 35 8.05 26.48 2.80
C THR A 35 8.23 27.99 2.71
N GLN A 36 9.25 28.47 1.98
CA GLN A 36 9.63 29.89 1.93
C GLN A 36 9.36 30.57 0.59
N GLN A 37 9.14 29.80 -0.48
CA GLN A 37 9.03 30.36 -1.82
C GLN A 37 8.21 29.50 -2.76
N LEU A 38 7.68 30.14 -3.80
CA LEU A 38 7.10 29.51 -4.98
C LEU A 38 7.89 29.93 -6.22
N LYS A 39 8.36 28.97 -7.02
CA LYS A 39 9.02 29.25 -8.29
C LYS A 39 8.24 28.66 -9.45
N GLY A 40 8.05 29.46 -10.50
CA GLY A 40 7.54 29.03 -11.80
C GLY A 40 8.70 28.92 -12.80
N LEU A 41 8.87 27.75 -13.39
CA LEU A 41 9.88 27.45 -14.41
C LEU A 41 9.17 27.11 -15.71
N VAL A 42 9.63 27.65 -16.83
CA VAL A 42 9.10 27.32 -18.16
C VAL A 42 10.22 26.84 -19.06
N VAL A 43 10.05 25.66 -19.64
CA VAL A 43 11.03 25.03 -20.53
C VAL A 43 10.45 24.83 -21.93
N ASP A 44 11.32 24.76 -22.93
CA ASP A 44 10.96 24.34 -24.28
C ASP A 44 10.91 22.80 -24.42
N SER A 45 10.62 22.32 -25.63
CA SER A 45 10.60 20.88 -25.93
C SER A 45 11.96 20.19 -25.80
N ASP A 46 13.05 20.95 -25.79
CA ASP A 46 14.42 20.44 -25.60
C ASP A 46 14.84 20.51 -24.12
N LEU A 47 13.88 20.81 -23.22
CA LEU A 47 14.07 20.95 -21.78
C LEU A 47 14.99 22.10 -21.38
N LYS A 48 15.14 23.12 -22.23
CA LYS A 48 15.90 24.32 -21.89
C LYS A 48 15.00 25.34 -21.21
N LEU A 49 15.49 25.95 -20.14
CA LEU A 49 14.81 27.03 -19.43
C LEU A 49 14.64 28.25 -20.36
N VAL A 50 13.40 28.70 -20.50
CA VAL A 50 13.01 29.86 -21.31
C VAL A 50 12.56 31.02 -20.43
N TYR A 51 11.77 30.73 -19.39
CA TYR A 51 11.35 31.74 -18.41
C TYR A 51 11.45 31.18 -16.99
N GLU A 52 11.76 32.06 -16.05
CA GLU A 52 11.64 31.77 -14.62
C GLU A 52 11.05 32.98 -13.90
N ALA A 53 10.27 32.71 -12.86
CA ALA A 53 9.86 33.69 -11.88
C ALA A 53 9.83 33.03 -10.51
N LYS A 54 10.17 33.79 -9.48
CA LYS A 54 10.04 33.35 -8.09
C LYS A 54 9.15 34.32 -7.33
N VAL A 55 8.55 33.84 -6.26
CA VAL A 55 7.88 34.61 -5.21
C VAL A 55 8.49 34.18 -3.90
N ASP A 56 9.04 35.14 -3.17
CA ASP A 56 9.61 34.95 -1.84
C ASP A 56 8.54 35.39 -0.83
N PHE A 57 8.08 34.48 0.03
CA PHE A 57 6.92 34.76 0.86
C PHE A 57 7.18 35.87 1.87
N ASP A 58 8.33 35.87 2.53
CA ASP A 58 8.68 36.87 3.53
C ASP A 58 8.95 38.24 2.89
N GLU A 59 9.56 38.28 1.69
CA GLU A 59 9.81 39.54 0.99
C GLU A 59 8.54 40.11 0.33
N ASP A 60 7.80 39.29 -0.40
CA ASP A 60 6.68 39.71 -1.24
C ASP A 60 5.36 39.83 -0.45
N PHE A 61 5.21 39.09 0.66
CA PHE A 61 3.94 38.94 1.39
C PHE A 61 4.01 39.29 2.87
N LYS A 62 4.82 40.31 3.23
CA LYS A 62 4.94 40.87 4.60
C LYS A 62 3.60 41.14 5.29
N LYS A 63 2.55 41.47 4.52
CA LYS A 63 1.19 41.72 5.02
C LYS A 63 0.57 40.55 5.79
N TYR A 64 1.06 39.32 5.57
CA TYR A 64 0.55 38.13 6.26
C TYR A 64 1.20 37.90 7.64
N GLY A 65 2.21 38.69 8.04
CA GLY A 65 2.87 38.55 9.35
C GLY A 65 3.61 37.23 9.53
N ILE A 66 4.04 36.61 8.44
CA ILE A 66 4.75 35.33 8.39
C ILE A 66 6.24 35.48 8.71
N GLU A 67 6.84 34.38 9.18
CA GLU A 67 8.28 34.19 9.27
C GLU A 67 8.65 32.86 8.62
N LYS A 68 9.56 32.88 7.65
CA LYS A 68 9.93 31.73 6.81
C LYS A 68 8.71 31.05 6.16
N GLY A 69 7.77 31.86 5.69
CA GLY A 69 6.55 31.45 4.99
C GLY A 69 5.45 30.83 5.86
N VAL A 70 5.58 30.85 7.19
CA VAL A 70 4.61 30.26 8.11
C VAL A 70 4.20 31.21 9.24
N LEU A 71 3.03 30.96 9.79
CA LEU A 71 2.57 31.45 11.08
C LEU A 71 2.74 30.36 12.13
N THR A 72 3.01 30.77 13.37
CA THR A 72 3.13 29.85 14.50
C THR A 72 2.08 30.19 15.55
N ASN A 73 1.42 29.17 16.07
CA ASN A 73 0.49 29.25 17.20
C ASN A 73 1.05 28.38 18.34
N PRO A 74 1.89 28.97 19.22
CA PRO A 74 2.60 28.22 20.26
C PRO A 74 1.69 27.54 21.29
N SER A 75 0.48 28.09 21.53
CA SER A 75 -0.49 27.51 22.46
C SER A 75 -1.01 26.15 22.01
N GLU A 76 -1.06 25.91 20.70
CA GLU A 76 -1.58 24.68 20.11
C GLU A 76 -0.48 23.84 19.44
N GLY A 77 0.77 24.32 19.48
CA GLY A 77 1.90 23.68 18.80
C GLY A 77 1.75 23.67 17.27
N GLU A 78 0.91 24.56 16.72
CA GLU A 78 0.54 24.57 15.31
C GLU A 78 1.50 25.49 14.51
N VAL A 79 1.99 24.98 13.39
CA VAL A 79 2.72 25.75 12.37
C VAL A 79 1.93 25.64 11.07
N PHE A 80 1.50 26.77 10.52
CA PHE A 80 0.61 26.77 9.36
C PHE A 80 0.97 27.88 8.39
N ALA A 81 0.82 27.62 7.09
CA ALA A 81 0.95 28.62 6.05
C ALA A 81 -0.43 29.16 5.66
N PRO A 82 -0.65 30.49 5.56
CA PRO A 82 -1.93 31.02 5.14
C PRO A 82 -2.31 30.54 3.72
N PRO A 83 -3.46 29.89 3.51
CA PRO A 83 -3.87 29.47 2.16
C PRO A 83 -3.99 30.64 1.18
N ALA A 84 -4.47 31.80 1.65
CA ALA A 84 -4.57 33.01 0.85
C ALA A 84 -3.21 33.47 0.32
N MET A 85 -2.15 33.38 1.14
CA MET A 85 -0.78 33.69 0.70
C MET A 85 -0.34 32.79 -0.46
N TRP A 86 -0.65 31.49 -0.41
CA TRP A 86 -0.35 30.56 -1.50
C TRP A 86 -1.11 30.90 -2.78
N LEU A 87 -2.39 31.27 -2.67
CA LEU A 87 -3.19 31.71 -3.81
C LEU A 87 -2.63 33.01 -4.42
N GLU A 88 -2.19 33.97 -3.59
CA GLU A 88 -1.50 35.16 -4.08
C GLU A 88 -0.16 34.84 -4.73
N ALA A 89 0.59 33.87 -4.17
CA ALA A 89 1.87 33.45 -4.72
C ALA A 89 1.71 32.94 -6.15
N VAL A 90 0.70 32.09 -6.38
CA VAL A 90 0.38 31.56 -7.71
C VAL A 90 0.02 32.68 -8.67
N ASN A 91 -0.84 33.62 -8.26
CA ASN A 91 -1.15 34.79 -9.09
C ASN A 91 0.10 35.63 -9.42
N LEU A 92 0.89 35.96 -8.41
CA LEU A 92 2.06 36.83 -8.55
C LEU A 92 3.15 36.20 -9.42
N VAL A 93 3.41 34.90 -9.28
CA VAL A 93 4.41 34.23 -10.10
C VAL A 93 3.96 34.15 -11.57
N LEU A 94 2.67 33.92 -11.82
CA LEU A 94 2.09 33.93 -13.17
C LEU A 94 2.14 35.32 -13.81
N ASP A 95 1.83 36.37 -13.04
CA ASP A 95 1.94 37.75 -13.51
C ASP A 95 3.38 38.15 -13.78
N ARG A 96 4.35 37.72 -12.96
CA ARG A 96 5.78 37.92 -13.21
C ARG A 96 6.23 37.25 -14.51
N LEU A 97 5.78 36.02 -14.78
CA LEU A 97 6.05 35.33 -16.05
C LEU A 97 5.39 36.04 -17.24
N ARG A 98 4.15 36.49 -17.09
CA ARG A 98 3.45 37.28 -18.13
C ARG A 98 4.22 38.56 -18.45
N ASN A 99 4.67 39.28 -17.42
CA ASN A 99 5.44 40.52 -17.55
C ASN A 99 6.83 40.28 -18.15
N ALA A 100 7.41 39.10 -17.95
CA ALA A 100 8.63 38.67 -18.64
C ALA A 100 8.40 38.33 -20.12
N GLY A 101 7.15 38.37 -20.61
CA GLY A 101 6.78 38.14 -22.00
C GLY A 101 6.38 36.71 -22.33
N LEU A 102 6.07 35.87 -21.33
CA LEU A 102 5.57 34.52 -21.56
C LEU A 102 4.19 34.55 -22.25
N ASP A 103 4.10 33.89 -23.40
CA ASP A 103 2.85 33.59 -24.08
C ASP A 103 2.27 32.27 -23.54
N PHE A 104 1.30 32.38 -22.63
CA PHE A 104 0.67 31.23 -21.99
C PHE A 104 -0.10 30.31 -22.96
N SER A 105 -0.47 30.78 -24.17
CA SER A 105 -1.13 29.92 -25.18
C SER A 105 -0.22 28.80 -25.71
N LYS A 106 1.10 28.96 -25.52
CA LYS A 106 2.12 27.98 -25.88
C LYS A 106 2.36 26.93 -24.81
N ILE A 107 1.86 27.11 -23.59
CA ILE A 107 1.97 26.11 -22.52
C ILE A 107 1.11 24.90 -22.88
N LYS A 108 1.73 23.73 -23.03
CA LYS A 108 1.05 22.47 -23.37
C LYS A 108 0.99 21.47 -22.22
N GLY A 109 1.72 21.74 -21.15
CA GLY A 109 1.69 20.93 -19.93
C GLY A 109 2.10 21.76 -18.72
N LEU A 110 1.52 21.42 -17.58
CA LEU A 110 1.80 22.02 -16.29
C LEU A 110 2.10 20.91 -15.28
N SER A 111 3.12 21.12 -14.46
CA SER A 111 3.54 20.21 -13.40
C SER A 111 3.83 20.97 -12.12
N GLY A 112 3.85 20.30 -10.98
CA GLY A 112 4.22 20.86 -9.69
C GLY A 112 4.97 19.82 -8.86
N ALA A 113 6.03 20.24 -8.18
CA ALA A 113 6.77 19.43 -7.21
C ALA A 113 6.90 20.22 -5.91
N GLY A 114 6.69 19.56 -4.77
CA GLY A 114 6.88 20.16 -3.46
C GLY A 114 7.20 19.09 -2.41
N MET A 115 8.03 19.45 -1.43
CA MET A 115 8.20 18.67 -0.20
C MET A 115 7.25 19.24 0.84
N GLN A 116 6.13 18.55 1.14
CA GLN A 116 5.27 18.96 2.25
C GLN A 116 4.78 17.76 3.05
N HIS A 117 5.07 17.79 4.36
CA HIS A 117 4.28 17.10 5.38
C HIS A 117 3.17 18.07 5.78
N GLY A 118 1.93 17.82 5.37
CA GLY A 118 0.83 18.76 5.57
C GLY A 118 -0.53 18.07 5.54
N THR A 119 -1.49 18.68 6.25
CA THR A 119 -2.90 18.27 6.22
C THR A 119 -3.63 19.16 5.22
N VAL A 120 -4.39 18.56 4.30
CA VAL A 120 -5.22 19.30 3.35
C VAL A 120 -6.67 19.22 3.84
N PHE A 121 -7.28 20.39 4.03
CA PHE A 121 -8.69 20.51 4.36
C PHE A 121 -9.46 20.75 3.07
N TRP A 122 -10.38 19.85 2.73
CA TRP A 122 -11.19 19.95 1.52
C TRP A 122 -12.61 20.38 1.87
N SER A 123 -13.14 21.35 1.14
CA SER A 123 -14.55 21.77 1.26
C SER A 123 -15.42 20.96 0.31
N ALA A 124 -16.65 20.62 0.72
CA ALA A 124 -17.64 20.03 -0.17
C ALA A 124 -17.95 20.92 -1.39
N ASP A 125 -17.75 22.23 -1.26
CA ASP A 125 -17.99 23.21 -2.34
C ASP A 125 -16.80 23.32 -3.30
N ALA A 126 -15.67 22.65 -3.05
CA ALA A 126 -14.42 22.88 -3.78
C ALA A 126 -14.55 22.62 -5.29
N GLU A 127 -15.19 21.52 -5.70
CA GLU A 127 -15.38 21.21 -7.12
C GLU A 127 -16.27 22.26 -7.80
N SER A 128 -17.36 22.67 -7.14
CA SER A 128 -18.24 23.72 -7.62
C SER A 128 -17.51 25.06 -7.73
N LEU A 129 -16.76 25.47 -6.70
CA LEU A 129 -16.02 26.73 -6.68
C LEU A 129 -14.94 26.76 -7.77
N LEU A 130 -14.16 25.69 -7.93
CA LEU A 130 -13.12 25.58 -8.95
C LEU A 130 -13.69 25.54 -10.38
N GLY A 131 -14.86 24.93 -10.57
CA GLY A 131 -15.56 24.89 -11.86
C GLY A 131 -16.12 26.23 -12.34
N HIS A 132 -16.27 27.21 -11.44
CA HIS A 132 -16.86 28.52 -11.72
C HIS A 132 -15.88 29.69 -11.57
N LEU A 133 -14.57 29.42 -11.67
CA LEU A 133 -13.56 30.48 -11.60
C LEU A 133 -13.68 31.47 -12.78
N ASP A 134 -13.70 32.75 -12.43
CA ASP A 134 -13.71 33.89 -13.32
C ASP A 134 -12.26 34.38 -13.54
N GLY A 135 -11.79 34.27 -14.79
CA GLY A 135 -10.44 34.68 -15.17
C GLY A 135 -10.15 36.18 -15.07
N SER A 136 -11.17 37.01 -14.81
CA SER A 136 -11.01 38.46 -14.58
C SER A 136 -10.71 38.83 -13.13
N LYS A 137 -10.78 37.87 -12.20
CA LYS A 137 -10.57 38.06 -10.76
C LYS A 137 -9.36 37.26 -10.26
N THR A 138 -8.80 37.66 -9.12
CA THR A 138 -7.73 36.92 -8.46
C THR A 138 -8.26 35.64 -7.80
N LEU A 139 -7.38 34.66 -7.56
CA LEU A 139 -7.77 33.45 -6.84
C LEU A 139 -8.19 33.74 -5.39
N VAL A 140 -7.55 34.71 -4.74
CA VAL A 140 -7.89 35.13 -3.37
C VAL A 140 -9.31 35.70 -3.29
N GLU A 141 -9.68 36.60 -4.19
CA GLU A 141 -11.05 37.16 -4.22
C GLU A 141 -12.13 36.08 -4.37
N GLN A 142 -11.80 34.97 -5.02
CA GLN A 142 -12.72 33.88 -5.34
C GLN A 142 -12.74 32.74 -4.33
N LEU A 143 -11.64 32.54 -3.59
CA LEU A 143 -11.43 31.36 -2.73
C LEU A 143 -11.13 31.69 -1.26
N GLU A 144 -10.77 32.93 -0.90
CA GLU A 144 -10.48 33.32 0.49
C GLU A 144 -11.75 33.61 1.31
N SER A 145 -12.79 34.18 0.68
CA SER A 145 -14.05 34.50 1.36
C SER A 145 -14.81 33.24 1.85
N SER A 146 -14.53 32.09 1.26
CA SER A 146 -14.96 30.75 1.70
C SER A 146 -14.07 30.12 2.80
N GLY A 147 -13.09 30.84 3.36
CA GLY A 147 -12.15 30.30 4.34
C GLY A 147 -12.43 30.66 5.81
N LYS A 148 -13.27 31.67 6.08
CA LYS A 148 -13.56 32.13 7.45
C LYS A 148 -14.84 31.49 7.98
N GLY A 149 -14.70 30.37 8.68
CA GLY A 149 -15.77 29.77 9.50
C GLY A 149 -16.41 28.49 8.95
N HIS A 150 -15.78 27.80 8.00
CA HIS A 150 -16.32 26.52 7.52
C HIS A 150 -16.05 25.39 8.52
N LYS A 151 -17.12 24.67 8.82
CA LYS A 151 -17.09 23.36 9.45
C LYS A 151 -16.22 22.46 8.55
N ARG A 152 -15.13 21.90 9.09
CA ARG A 152 -14.28 20.96 8.34
C ARG A 152 -15.09 19.67 8.15
N ASP A 153 -15.54 19.40 6.93
CA ASP A 153 -16.38 18.23 6.65
C ASP A 153 -15.58 16.92 6.67
N ALA A 154 -14.34 16.96 6.17
CA ALA A 154 -13.36 15.88 6.28
C ALA A 154 -11.93 16.43 6.32
N CYS A 155 -11.05 15.74 7.05
CA CYS A 155 -9.63 16.08 7.14
C CYS A 155 -8.79 14.92 6.64
N LEU A 156 -7.99 15.16 5.61
CA LEU A 156 -7.11 14.15 5.02
C LEU A 156 -5.71 14.30 5.62
N VAL A 157 -5.29 13.29 6.38
CA VAL A 157 -3.95 13.23 6.97
C VAL A 157 -3.13 12.21 6.20
N PHE A 158 -2.03 12.66 5.60
CA PHE A 158 -1.09 11.80 4.88
C PHE A 158 0.13 11.54 5.75
N ILE A 159 0.39 10.27 6.02
CA ILE A 159 1.58 9.82 6.75
C ILE A 159 2.36 8.82 5.90
N ASN A 160 3.66 8.70 6.16
CA ASN A 160 4.50 7.75 5.45
C ASN A 160 5.38 6.95 6.40
N GLU A 161 5.92 5.86 5.89
CA GLU A 161 6.91 5.06 6.60
C GLU A 161 7.93 4.54 5.57
N TYR A 162 9.12 5.12 5.59
CA TYR A 162 10.19 4.89 4.62
C TYR A 162 11.06 3.68 5.00
N SER A 163 11.53 2.95 3.99
CA SER A 163 12.58 1.95 4.14
C SER A 163 13.51 1.97 2.93
N SER A 164 14.73 1.44 3.07
CA SER A 164 15.66 1.33 1.95
C SER A 164 16.47 0.04 2.01
N GLU A 165 17.09 -0.31 0.89
CA GLU A 165 18.15 -1.31 0.87
C GLU A 165 19.26 -0.93 1.87
N VAL A 166 19.93 -1.94 2.45
CA VAL A 166 21.04 -1.80 3.42
C VAL A 166 20.62 -1.22 4.78
N TRP A 167 19.33 -0.92 5.01
CA TRP A 167 18.88 -0.33 6.26
C TRP A 167 17.54 -0.90 6.72
N ASP A 168 17.57 -1.57 7.88
CA ASP A 168 16.38 -1.98 8.59
C ASP A 168 15.80 -0.79 9.39
N ARG A 169 14.48 -0.67 9.39
CA ARG A 169 13.80 0.38 10.15
C ARG A 169 13.99 0.17 11.66
N PRO A 170 14.20 1.25 12.45
CA PRO A 170 14.36 1.16 13.91
C PRO A 170 13.04 0.84 14.63
N GLY A 171 11.91 0.94 13.93
CA GLY A 171 10.58 0.68 14.46
C GLY A 171 9.56 0.38 13.37
N LEU A 172 8.32 0.13 13.80
CA LEU A 172 7.18 -0.13 12.92
C LEU A 172 6.18 1.04 12.91
N ALA A 173 6.56 2.16 13.51
CA ALA A 173 5.82 3.40 13.57
C ALA A 173 6.79 4.54 13.91
N ASP A 174 6.50 5.74 13.42
CA ASP A 174 7.20 6.96 13.77
C ASP A 174 6.33 7.88 14.67
N PRO A 175 6.89 8.41 15.77
CA PRO A 175 6.15 9.29 16.67
C PRO A 175 5.66 10.60 16.04
N ASP A 176 6.38 11.14 15.05
CA ASP A 176 6.06 12.43 14.46
C ASP A 176 4.78 12.36 13.61
N SER A 177 4.63 11.33 12.78
CA SER A 177 3.40 11.10 12.02
C SER A 177 2.22 10.72 12.91
N ASP A 178 2.45 9.93 13.98
CA ASP A 178 1.41 9.64 14.95
C ASP A 178 0.95 10.91 15.69
N THR A 179 1.89 11.83 15.98
CA THR A 179 1.59 13.14 16.57
C THR A 179 0.75 14.00 15.61
N LEU A 180 1.04 13.96 14.31
CA LEU A 180 0.23 14.65 13.30
C LEU A 180 -1.23 14.18 13.33
N VAL A 181 -1.47 12.87 13.32
CA VAL A 181 -2.83 12.32 13.40
C VAL A 181 -3.52 12.74 14.70
N ASN A 182 -2.81 12.62 15.83
CA ASN A 182 -3.33 12.96 17.16
C ASN A 182 -3.62 14.46 17.35
N ASN A 183 -2.93 15.34 16.64
CA ASN A 183 -3.23 16.78 16.65
C ASN A 183 -4.44 17.11 15.77
N VAL A 184 -4.58 16.45 14.61
CA VAL A 184 -5.70 16.72 13.68
C VAL A 184 -7.02 16.15 14.19
N ALA A 185 -7.03 14.94 14.73
CA ALA A 185 -8.27 14.24 15.10
C ALA A 185 -9.16 15.02 16.10
N PRO A 186 -8.63 15.69 17.16
CA PRO A 186 -9.45 16.54 18.05
C PRO A 186 -10.09 17.75 17.36
N MET A 187 -9.49 18.25 16.28
CA MET A 187 -9.97 19.42 15.54
C MET A 187 -10.93 19.05 14.39
N CYS A 188 -11.11 17.76 14.11
CA CYS A 188 -11.87 17.29 12.95
C CYS A 188 -12.54 15.94 13.22
N ASN A 189 -13.87 15.95 13.31
CA ASN A 189 -14.67 14.76 13.62
C ASN A 189 -14.76 13.72 12.49
N SER A 190 -14.17 14.01 11.32
CA SER A 190 -14.07 13.09 10.19
C SER A 190 -12.66 13.13 9.61
N THR A 191 -11.74 12.49 10.32
CA THR A 191 -10.33 12.38 9.93
C THR A 191 -10.10 11.09 9.16
N VAL A 192 -9.60 11.21 7.93
CA VAL A 192 -9.21 10.08 7.08
C VAL A 192 -7.68 10.05 7.00
N VAL A 193 -7.08 8.93 7.39
CA VAL A 193 -5.61 8.76 7.37
C VAL A 193 -5.19 7.92 6.17
N VAL A 194 -4.33 8.46 5.32
CA VAL A 194 -3.73 7.76 4.18
C VAL A 194 -2.27 7.47 4.49
N ILE A 195 -1.89 6.20 4.45
CA ILE A 195 -0.57 5.71 4.83
C ILE A 195 0.20 5.25 3.59
N HIS A 196 1.32 5.90 3.30
CA HIS A 196 2.29 5.47 2.30
C HIS A 196 3.47 4.76 2.97
N ASN A 197 3.39 3.44 3.09
CA ASN A 197 4.32 2.65 3.88
C ASN A 197 5.02 1.56 3.06
N ALA A 198 6.32 1.40 3.32
CA ALA A 198 7.10 0.27 2.85
C ALA A 198 7.08 -0.85 3.91
N GLY A 199 6.18 -1.81 3.76
CA GLY A 199 5.98 -2.91 4.72
C GLY A 199 5.15 -2.50 5.94
N ILE A 200 5.20 -3.26 7.02
CA ILE A 200 4.31 -3.10 8.19
C ILE A 200 4.39 -1.68 8.78
N ARG A 201 3.23 -1.07 9.08
CA ARG A 201 3.08 0.16 9.88
C ARG A 201 1.98 -0.04 10.92
N LEU A 202 2.32 0.10 12.21
CA LEU A 202 1.35 0.00 13.31
C LEU A 202 0.44 1.24 13.32
N VAL A 203 -0.76 1.13 13.87
CA VAL A 203 -1.72 2.25 13.94
C VAL A 203 -2.38 2.41 15.31
N ASP A 204 -2.05 1.53 16.27
CA ASP A 204 -2.68 1.47 17.60
C ASP A 204 -2.53 2.77 18.43
N ALA A 205 -1.62 3.67 18.05
CA ALA A 205 -1.46 4.96 18.69
C ALA A 205 -2.67 5.91 18.52
N TRP A 206 -3.48 5.74 17.47
CA TRP A 206 -4.56 6.67 17.12
C TRP A 206 -5.77 6.01 16.46
N ILE A 207 -5.70 4.75 16.04
CA ILE A 207 -6.77 4.08 15.28
C ILE A 207 -8.11 3.95 16.02
N ASP A 208 -8.08 3.88 17.35
CA ASP A 208 -9.29 3.77 18.17
C ASP A 208 -9.89 5.15 18.53
N ASN A 209 -9.30 6.25 18.02
CA ASN A 209 -9.86 7.59 18.18
C ASN A 209 -11.15 7.71 17.36
N PRO A 210 -12.31 8.07 17.98
CA PRO A 210 -13.60 8.11 17.29
C PRO A 210 -13.67 9.15 16.16
N ASN A 211 -12.77 10.14 16.17
CA ASN A 211 -12.69 11.15 15.11
C ASN A 211 -11.88 10.66 13.89
N VAL A 212 -11.18 9.53 13.99
CA VAL A 212 -10.54 8.85 12.86
C VAL A 212 -11.56 7.90 12.23
N THR A 213 -12.15 8.31 11.12
CA THR A 213 -13.30 7.64 10.50
C THR A 213 -12.90 6.65 9.40
N ALA A 214 -11.72 6.80 8.81
CA ALA A 214 -11.19 5.86 7.83
C ALA A 214 -9.66 5.85 7.78
N VAL A 215 -9.10 4.69 7.40
CA VAL A 215 -7.66 4.51 7.17
C VAL A 215 -7.42 3.74 5.89
N ILE A 216 -6.49 4.24 5.06
CA ILE A 216 -6.10 3.61 3.79
C ILE A 216 -4.61 3.30 3.83
N PHE A 217 -4.26 2.01 3.80
CA PHE A 217 -2.89 1.57 3.53
C PHE A 217 -2.62 1.63 2.02
N ALA A 218 -2.15 2.78 1.55
CA ALA A 218 -1.87 3.04 0.14
C ALA A 218 -0.52 2.47 -0.32
N HIS A 219 0.32 1.99 0.60
CA HIS A 219 1.63 1.40 0.30
C HIS A 219 2.49 2.35 -0.56
N LEU A 220 3.13 1.82 -1.61
CA LEU A 220 4.00 2.56 -2.53
C LEU A 220 3.35 2.59 -3.92
N PRO A 221 2.37 3.47 -4.18
CA PRO A 221 1.53 3.47 -5.39
C PRO A 221 2.22 4.04 -6.63
N GLY A 222 3.51 4.39 -6.56
CA GLY A 222 4.25 4.97 -7.67
C GLY A 222 3.75 6.36 -8.09
N GLN A 223 3.94 6.70 -9.37
CA GLN A 223 3.68 8.03 -9.92
C GLN A 223 2.20 8.47 -9.87
N ASP A 224 1.26 7.53 -9.77
CA ASP A 224 -0.18 7.80 -9.79
C ASP A 224 -0.81 7.86 -8.39
N ALA A 225 0.01 8.04 -7.34
CA ALA A 225 -0.40 8.06 -5.93
C ALA A 225 -1.68 8.87 -5.66
N GLY A 226 -1.68 10.15 -6.06
CA GLY A 226 -2.81 11.05 -5.82
C GLY A 226 -4.07 10.62 -6.56
N ARG A 227 -3.94 10.21 -7.83
CA ARG A 227 -5.09 9.76 -8.65
C ARG A 227 -5.70 8.48 -8.09
N ALA A 228 -4.87 7.52 -7.72
CA ALA A 228 -5.32 6.25 -7.17
C ALA A 228 -6.04 6.44 -5.84
N VAL A 229 -5.48 7.23 -4.92
CA VAL A 229 -6.11 7.50 -3.62
C VAL A 229 -7.41 8.28 -3.78
N ALA A 230 -7.44 9.32 -4.61
CA ALA A 230 -8.66 10.09 -4.87
C ALA A 230 -9.79 9.23 -5.43
N SER A 231 -9.49 8.34 -6.39
CA SER A 231 -10.47 7.42 -6.97
C SER A 231 -11.11 6.49 -5.92
N ILE A 232 -10.35 6.05 -4.92
CA ILE A 232 -10.90 5.29 -3.79
C ILE A 232 -11.76 6.20 -2.90
N LEU A 233 -11.24 7.36 -2.47
CA LEU A 233 -11.93 8.27 -1.55
C LEU A 233 -13.30 8.72 -2.06
N TYR A 234 -13.41 8.98 -3.37
CA TYR A 234 -14.65 9.43 -4.01
C TYR A 234 -15.54 8.28 -4.49
N GLY A 235 -15.09 7.02 -4.39
CA GLY A 235 -15.87 5.85 -4.77
C GLY A 235 -15.92 5.55 -6.27
N ASP A 236 -15.12 6.23 -7.10
CA ASP A 236 -14.93 5.88 -8.52
C ASP A 236 -14.43 4.44 -8.68
N ALA A 237 -13.60 4.00 -7.72
CA ALA A 237 -13.23 2.61 -7.54
C ALA A 237 -13.42 2.19 -6.08
N GLY A 238 -13.97 1.00 -5.85
CA GLY A 238 -14.10 0.44 -4.50
C GLY A 238 -12.78 -0.11 -3.97
N PRO A 239 -12.47 0.04 -2.66
CA PRO A 239 -11.33 -0.63 -2.05
C PRO A 239 -11.52 -2.13 -2.15
N SER A 240 -10.52 -2.78 -2.74
CA SER A 240 -10.51 -4.22 -3.04
C SER A 240 -9.11 -4.82 -2.85
N GLY A 241 -8.24 -4.09 -2.13
CA GLY A 241 -6.96 -4.59 -1.66
C GLY A 241 -7.13 -5.33 -0.33
N ARG A 242 -6.21 -6.26 -0.07
CA ARG A 242 -6.07 -6.99 1.19
C ARG A 242 -4.63 -6.88 1.67
N LEU A 243 -4.42 -6.83 2.98
CA LEU A 243 -3.09 -6.73 3.58
C LEU A 243 -2.26 -7.98 3.23
N PRO A 244 -1.08 -7.83 2.60
CA PRO A 244 -0.21 -8.95 2.26
C PRO A 244 0.71 -9.36 3.42
N TYR A 245 0.52 -8.79 4.61
CA TYR A 245 1.23 -9.04 5.85
C TYR A 245 0.30 -8.79 7.04
N THR A 246 0.68 -9.26 8.22
CA THR A 246 -0.05 -9.02 9.46
C THR A 246 0.34 -7.68 10.05
N VAL A 247 -0.63 -6.86 10.50
CA VAL A 247 -0.40 -5.63 11.27
C VAL A 247 -0.73 -5.91 12.73
N ALA A 248 0.28 -5.91 13.58
CA ALA A 248 0.14 -6.16 15.01
C ALA A 248 -0.54 -5.01 15.77
N ARG A 249 -0.96 -5.29 17.01
CA ARG A 249 -1.35 -4.22 17.95
C ARG A 249 -0.13 -3.55 18.56
N ARG A 250 0.90 -4.33 18.87
CA ARG A 250 2.17 -3.86 19.42
C ARG A 250 3.33 -4.49 18.65
N SER A 251 4.44 -3.78 18.56
CA SER A 251 5.67 -4.30 17.94
C SER A 251 6.14 -5.60 18.61
N SER A 252 6.02 -5.71 19.93
CA SER A 252 6.38 -6.91 20.69
C SER A 252 5.61 -8.17 20.28
N ASP A 253 4.44 -8.04 19.64
CA ASP A 253 3.63 -9.18 19.22
C ASP A 253 4.28 -9.98 18.07
N TYR A 254 5.24 -9.40 17.33
CA TYR A 254 6.08 -10.13 16.38
C TYR A 254 7.15 -11.01 17.06
N GLY A 255 7.36 -10.84 18.37
CA GLY A 255 8.32 -11.60 19.15
C GLY A 255 9.75 -11.48 18.61
N ASN A 256 10.45 -12.61 18.51
CA ASN A 256 11.84 -12.67 18.05
C ASN A 256 12.02 -12.24 16.58
N MET A 257 10.93 -12.14 15.80
CA MET A 257 10.98 -11.73 14.40
C MET A 257 10.89 -10.21 14.21
N LEU A 258 10.71 -9.44 15.30
CA LEU A 258 10.56 -7.99 15.20
C LEU A 258 11.82 -7.29 14.66
N GLY A 259 13.00 -7.73 15.10
CA GLY A 259 14.26 -7.07 14.82
C GLY A 259 15.19 -7.93 13.97
N PRO A 260 16.17 -7.30 13.27
CA PRO A 260 17.17 -8.03 12.52
C PRO A 260 18.15 -8.73 13.47
N CYS A 261 18.74 -9.83 12.99
CA CYS A 261 19.85 -10.49 13.66
C CYS A 261 21.02 -9.51 13.84
N GLN A 262 21.48 -9.37 15.08
CA GLN A 262 22.57 -8.47 15.42
C GLN A 262 23.91 -9.18 15.23
N ALA A 263 24.93 -8.42 14.82
CA ALA A 263 26.27 -8.97 14.66
C ALA A 263 27.01 -9.16 15.99
N ASP A 264 26.62 -8.45 17.06
CA ASP A 264 27.17 -8.55 18.42
C ASP A 264 28.71 -8.56 18.47
N GLY A 265 29.37 -7.78 17.60
CA GLY A 265 30.83 -7.70 17.50
C GLY A 265 31.49 -8.89 16.80
N SER A 266 30.72 -9.85 16.28
CA SER A 266 31.21 -10.96 15.48
C SER A 266 31.58 -10.53 14.06
N LEU A 267 32.73 -11.01 13.57
CA LEU A 267 33.12 -10.92 12.16
C LEU A 267 32.36 -11.92 11.28
N SER A 268 31.54 -12.78 11.87
CA SER A 268 30.72 -13.78 11.20
C SER A 268 29.36 -13.84 11.90
N PRO A 269 28.52 -12.79 11.73
CA PRO A 269 27.20 -12.74 12.36
C PRO A 269 26.37 -13.95 11.96
N GLN A 270 25.66 -14.54 12.93
CA GLN A 270 24.77 -15.67 12.71
C GLN A 270 23.32 -15.23 12.83
N CYS A 271 22.43 -15.91 12.12
CA CYS A 271 20.99 -15.65 12.18
C CYS A 271 20.27 -16.99 12.14
N ASP A 272 19.85 -17.45 13.32
CA ASP A 272 19.25 -18.77 13.49
C ASP A 272 17.72 -18.66 13.37
N PHE A 273 17.16 -19.24 12.32
CA PHE A 273 15.72 -19.19 12.01
C PHE A 273 14.94 -20.24 12.80
N THR A 274 15.03 -20.13 14.13
CA THR A 274 14.46 -21.10 15.09
C THR A 274 12.93 -21.15 15.06
N GLU A 275 12.28 -20.10 14.57
CA GLU A 275 10.84 -20.00 14.33
C GLU A 275 10.36 -20.92 13.18
N GLY A 276 11.28 -21.34 12.32
CA GLY A 276 10.99 -22.20 11.18
C GLY A 276 9.94 -21.60 10.24
N MET A 277 8.77 -22.22 10.15
CA MET A 277 7.69 -21.77 9.26
C MET A 277 6.73 -20.75 9.91
N ASN A 278 6.94 -20.41 11.18
CA ASN A 278 6.05 -19.54 11.95
C ASN A 278 6.33 -18.05 11.73
N VAL A 279 6.37 -17.64 10.47
CA VAL A 279 6.57 -16.24 10.04
C VAL A 279 5.25 -15.56 9.73
N ASP A 280 5.17 -14.24 9.96
CA ASP A 280 3.97 -13.41 9.75
C ASP A 280 2.72 -14.06 10.41
N TYR A 281 1.60 -14.17 9.71
CA TYR A 281 0.34 -14.69 10.25
C TYR A 281 0.46 -16.09 10.84
N ARG A 282 1.42 -16.90 10.37
CA ARG A 282 1.67 -18.24 10.91
C ARG A 282 2.19 -18.15 12.34
N GLY A 283 3.08 -17.19 12.61
CA GLY A 283 3.56 -16.89 13.95
C GLY A 283 2.44 -16.40 14.88
N PHE A 284 1.55 -15.55 14.38
CA PHE A 284 0.39 -15.08 15.14
C PHE A 284 -0.60 -16.23 15.46
N LEU A 285 -0.88 -17.10 14.49
CA LEU A 285 -1.71 -18.29 14.70
C LEU A 285 -1.07 -19.28 15.70
N ALA A 286 0.24 -19.53 15.55
CA ALA A 286 0.97 -20.47 16.41
C ALA A 286 1.06 -19.97 17.87
N SER A 287 1.24 -18.66 18.06
CA SER A 287 1.29 -18.02 19.39
C SER A 287 -0.09 -17.67 19.95
N ASN A 288 -1.18 -17.85 19.18
CA ASN A 288 -2.54 -17.41 19.53
C ASN A 288 -2.61 -15.90 19.85
N THR A 289 -1.79 -15.11 19.16
CA THR A 289 -1.74 -13.65 19.30
C THR A 289 -2.73 -13.00 18.32
N THR A 290 -3.56 -12.09 18.82
CA THR A 290 -4.55 -11.39 17.98
C THR A 290 -3.94 -10.12 17.39
N PRO A 291 -3.81 -10.02 16.05
CA PRO A 291 -3.31 -8.81 15.40
C PRO A 291 -4.34 -7.67 15.44
N ARG A 292 -3.92 -6.45 15.06
CA ARG A 292 -4.85 -5.35 14.79
C ARG A 292 -5.59 -5.61 13.48
N TYR A 293 -4.84 -5.95 12.44
CA TYR A 293 -5.35 -6.39 11.16
C TYR A 293 -4.57 -7.63 10.71
N GLU A 294 -5.29 -8.72 10.49
CA GLU A 294 -4.70 -9.98 10.09
C GLU A 294 -4.26 -10.00 8.62
N PHE A 295 -3.39 -10.95 8.27
CA PHE A 295 -3.08 -11.24 6.88
C PHE A 295 -4.35 -11.50 6.06
N GLY A 296 -4.43 -10.88 4.90
CA GLY A 296 -5.58 -10.96 4.03
C GLY A 296 -6.74 -10.06 4.44
N TYR A 297 -6.63 -9.25 5.50
CA TYR A 297 -7.68 -8.30 5.92
C TYR A 297 -7.79 -7.10 4.96
N GLY A 298 -9.01 -6.62 4.76
CA GLY A 298 -9.28 -5.36 4.10
C GLY A 298 -10.78 -5.12 4.01
N LEU A 299 -11.20 -3.87 4.17
CA LEU A 299 -12.60 -3.48 3.99
C LEU A 299 -12.91 -3.23 2.51
N THR A 300 -14.19 -3.18 2.21
CA THR A 300 -14.74 -2.79 0.91
C THR A 300 -15.99 -1.93 1.15
N TYR A 301 -16.49 -1.23 0.13
CA TYR A 301 -17.72 -0.43 0.25
C TYR A 301 -19.01 -1.27 0.22
N SER A 302 -18.88 -2.58 0.04
CA SER A 302 -20.01 -3.51 0.08
C SER A 302 -19.83 -4.58 1.18
N SER A 303 -20.77 -5.51 1.24
CA SER A 303 -20.75 -6.66 2.14
C SER A 303 -20.90 -7.95 1.36
N PHE A 304 -20.24 -9.01 1.84
CA PHE A 304 -20.22 -10.31 1.18
C PHE A 304 -20.53 -11.45 2.14
N VAL A 305 -21.32 -12.40 1.65
CA VAL A 305 -21.62 -13.67 2.33
C VAL A 305 -21.12 -14.84 1.50
N TYR A 306 -20.60 -15.86 2.18
CA TYR A 306 -20.01 -17.04 1.57
C TYR A 306 -20.91 -18.25 1.82
N ALA A 307 -21.06 -19.12 0.81
CA ALA A 307 -21.89 -20.32 0.89
C ALA A 307 -21.36 -21.45 -0.01
N ASN A 308 -21.99 -22.63 0.06
CA ASN A 308 -21.82 -23.74 -0.89
C ASN A 308 -20.35 -24.19 -1.06
N LEU A 309 -19.63 -24.40 0.05
CA LEU A 309 -18.29 -24.99 0.01
C LEU A 309 -18.34 -26.40 -0.59
N GLN A 310 -17.53 -26.67 -1.60
CA GLN A 310 -17.35 -28.01 -2.18
C GLN A 310 -15.87 -28.34 -2.27
N THR A 311 -15.51 -29.54 -1.83
CA THR A 311 -14.15 -30.07 -1.85
C THR A 311 -14.07 -31.24 -2.82
N ASN A 312 -13.56 -31.00 -4.03
CA ASN A 312 -13.32 -32.05 -5.02
C ASN A 312 -11.82 -32.26 -5.18
N ILE A 313 -11.24 -33.00 -4.24
CA ILE A 313 -9.80 -33.30 -4.19
C ILE A 313 -9.60 -34.80 -4.37
N ASN A 314 -8.72 -35.16 -5.30
CA ASN A 314 -8.26 -36.51 -5.56
C ASN A 314 -6.73 -36.53 -5.42
N ALA A 315 -6.27 -36.62 -4.17
CA ALA A 315 -4.88 -36.81 -3.82
C ALA A 315 -4.73 -38.17 -3.13
N THR A 316 -3.57 -38.81 -3.29
CA THR A 316 -3.25 -40.08 -2.63
C THR A 316 -2.04 -39.86 -1.74
N ALA A 317 -2.09 -40.36 -0.51
CA ALA A 317 -0.97 -40.30 0.42
C ALA A 317 0.27 -40.95 -0.19
N THR A 318 1.44 -40.35 0.01
CA THR A 318 2.70 -40.94 -0.46
C THR A 318 3.03 -42.15 0.41
N PRO A 319 3.16 -43.37 -0.14
CA PRO A 319 3.42 -44.55 0.67
C PRO A 319 4.72 -44.42 1.48
N SER A 320 4.73 -45.05 2.67
CA SER A 320 5.86 -45.03 3.60
C SER A 320 7.15 -45.61 2.99
N ASP A 321 6.99 -46.61 2.12
CA ASP A 321 8.09 -47.40 1.57
C ASP A 321 8.61 -46.86 0.22
N THR A 322 8.02 -45.79 -0.33
CA THR A 322 8.42 -45.26 -1.64
C THR A 322 9.71 -44.46 -1.52
N VAL A 323 10.84 -45.10 -1.78
CA VAL A 323 12.13 -44.41 -1.94
C VAL A 323 12.30 -44.05 -3.42
N THR A 324 11.86 -42.87 -3.84
CA THR A 324 12.10 -42.40 -5.23
C THR A 324 12.33 -40.90 -5.29
N PRO A 325 13.24 -40.45 -6.17
CA PRO A 325 14.68 -40.54 -6.04
C PRO A 325 15.20 -39.39 -5.18
N VAL A 326 16.12 -39.79 -4.30
CA VAL A 326 17.08 -38.95 -3.59
C VAL A 326 17.64 -37.91 -4.57
N TYR A 327 17.52 -36.63 -4.26
CA TYR A 327 18.51 -35.64 -4.73
C TYR A 327 19.87 -36.16 -4.25
N THR A 328 20.58 -36.93 -5.08
CA THR A 328 21.90 -37.42 -4.71
C THR A 328 22.79 -36.20 -4.58
N ASN A 329 23.30 -36.01 -3.37
CA ASN A 329 24.19 -34.92 -3.04
C ASN A 329 25.49 -35.11 -3.85
N GLY A 330 25.60 -34.41 -4.99
CA GLY A 330 26.78 -34.55 -5.85
C GLY A 330 26.63 -33.95 -7.25
N THR A 331 27.03 -32.69 -7.39
CA THR A 331 27.27 -31.98 -8.67
C THR A 331 26.05 -31.68 -9.56
N THR A 332 26.13 -30.55 -10.25
CA THR A 332 25.05 -29.88 -10.99
C THR A 332 24.51 -30.63 -12.22
N ASN A 333 24.89 -31.89 -12.44
CA ASN A 333 24.63 -32.63 -13.69
C ASN A 333 23.88 -33.98 -13.55
N ASP A 334 23.51 -34.42 -12.35
CA ASP A 334 22.85 -35.73 -12.16
C ASP A 334 21.40 -35.80 -12.72
N ASN A 335 20.80 -34.65 -13.05
CA ASN A 335 19.41 -34.57 -13.51
C ASN A 335 19.25 -34.10 -14.96
N VAL A 336 20.34 -33.94 -15.72
CA VAL A 336 20.29 -33.41 -17.11
C VAL A 336 19.44 -34.29 -18.03
N ASN A 337 19.36 -35.59 -17.74
CA ASN A 337 18.54 -36.55 -18.47
C ASN A 337 17.22 -36.92 -17.75
N ASN A 338 16.93 -36.32 -16.60
CA ASN A 338 15.72 -36.62 -15.84
C ASN A 338 14.54 -35.78 -16.34
N THR A 339 13.79 -36.32 -17.30
CA THR A 339 12.63 -35.65 -17.90
C THR A 339 11.47 -35.44 -16.93
N ALA A 340 11.50 -36.02 -15.73
CA ALA A 340 10.51 -35.77 -14.68
C ALA A 340 10.77 -34.46 -13.91
N ILE A 341 11.93 -33.82 -14.10
CA ILE A 341 12.29 -32.55 -13.45
C ILE A 341 12.19 -31.41 -14.45
N GLY A 342 11.50 -30.34 -14.08
CA GLY A 342 11.44 -29.09 -14.81
C GLY A 342 11.78 -27.89 -13.92
N ASN A 343 11.52 -26.69 -14.43
CA ASN A 343 11.68 -25.46 -13.66
C ASN A 343 10.83 -25.52 -12.38
N GLY A 344 11.47 -25.40 -11.21
CA GLY A 344 10.80 -25.43 -9.91
C GLY A 344 10.69 -26.82 -9.24
N GLY A 345 11.20 -27.89 -9.88
CA GLY A 345 11.32 -29.23 -9.28
C GLY A 345 10.65 -30.33 -10.12
N LEU A 346 10.26 -31.43 -9.45
CA LEU A 346 9.52 -32.53 -10.09
C LEU A 346 8.21 -32.03 -10.72
N LEU A 347 7.99 -32.34 -12.00
CA LEU A 347 6.80 -31.93 -12.76
C LEU A 347 5.50 -32.44 -12.13
N SER A 348 5.55 -33.63 -11.50
CA SER A 348 4.41 -34.22 -10.79
C SER A 348 3.91 -33.34 -9.63
N LEU A 349 4.76 -32.49 -9.04
CA LEU A 349 4.36 -31.56 -7.97
C LEU A 349 3.38 -30.48 -8.46
N PHE A 350 3.41 -30.17 -9.75
CA PHE A 350 2.59 -29.13 -10.36
C PHE A 350 1.34 -29.67 -11.05
N GLY A 351 1.15 -30.99 -11.06
CA GLY A 351 -0.10 -31.63 -11.50
C GLY A 351 -1.26 -31.26 -10.59
N SER A 352 -2.44 -31.06 -11.17
CA SER A 352 -3.67 -30.78 -10.42
C SER A 352 -4.09 -31.99 -9.60
N VAL A 353 -4.49 -31.74 -8.36
CA VAL A 353 -5.12 -32.75 -7.46
C VAL A 353 -6.61 -32.46 -7.26
N GLY A 354 -7.16 -31.49 -7.99
CA GLY A 354 -8.57 -31.12 -7.92
C GLY A 354 -8.79 -29.67 -7.53
N THR A 355 -10.02 -29.34 -7.17
CA THR A 355 -10.51 -27.98 -7.02
C THR A 355 -11.41 -27.88 -5.79
N ILE A 356 -11.23 -26.81 -5.02
CA ILE A 356 -12.17 -26.39 -3.97
C ILE A 356 -12.97 -25.21 -4.49
N THR A 357 -14.29 -25.22 -4.36
CA THR A 357 -15.16 -24.13 -4.82
C THR A 357 -16.04 -23.58 -3.70
N ALA A 358 -16.44 -22.32 -3.85
CA ALA A 358 -17.40 -21.67 -2.97
C ALA A 358 -18.23 -20.64 -3.75
N SER A 359 -19.39 -20.26 -3.23
CA SER A 359 -20.20 -19.15 -3.73
C SER A 359 -19.99 -17.92 -2.86
N VAL A 360 -19.84 -16.76 -3.49
CA VAL A 360 -19.71 -15.45 -2.82
C VAL A 360 -20.82 -14.55 -3.34
N SER A 361 -21.64 -14.01 -2.44
CA SER A 361 -22.76 -13.12 -2.82
C SER A 361 -22.55 -11.73 -2.26
N ASN A 362 -22.78 -10.71 -3.09
CA ASN A 362 -22.76 -9.32 -2.67
C ASN A 362 -24.10 -8.95 -2.06
N THR A 363 -24.13 -8.67 -0.76
CA THR A 363 -25.32 -8.30 0.00
C THR A 363 -25.42 -6.81 0.30
N GLY A 364 -24.43 -6.01 -0.13
CA GLY A 364 -24.49 -4.56 -0.01
C GLY A 364 -25.14 -3.89 -1.22
N SER A 365 -25.09 -2.56 -1.23
CA SER A 365 -25.80 -1.72 -2.20
C SER A 365 -24.95 -1.25 -3.39
N VAL A 366 -23.66 -1.56 -3.41
CA VAL A 366 -22.72 -1.11 -4.46
C VAL A 366 -21.95 -2.28 -5.06
N ALA A 367 -21.57 -2.14 -6.33
CA ALA A 367 -20.69 -3.10 -6.98
C ALA A 367 -19.31 -3.06 -6.31
N ALA A 368 -18.77 -4.22 -5.96
CA ALA A 368 -17.49 -4.30 -5.27
C ALA A 368 -16.74 -5.57 -5.63
N ALA A 369 -15.40 -5.49 -5.63
CA ALA A 369 -14.54 -6.64 -5.86
C ALA A 369 -14.15 -7.29 -4.53
N GLU A 370 -14.41 -8.58 -4.40
CA GLU A 370 -14.07 -9.40 -3.24
C GLU A 370 -12.85 -10.28 -3.54
N VAL A 371 -11.95 -10.41 -2.57
CA VAL A 371 -10.81 -11.34 -2.63
C VAL A 371 -11.07 -12.52 -1.70
N ALA A 372 -11.65 -13.59 -2.26
CA ALA A 372 -11.88 -14.83 -1.55
C ALA A 372 -10.56 -15.59 -1.36
N GLN A 373 -10.30 -16.10 -0.17
CA GLN A 373 -9.03 -16.75 0.20
C GLN A 373 -9.28 -18.17 0.71
N LEU A 374 -8.45 -19.11 0.26
CA LEU A 374 -8.43 -20.51 0.68
C LEU A 374 -7.20 -20.79 1.53
N TYR A 375 -7.43 -21.33 2.72
CA TYR A 375 -6.40 -21.83 3.62
C TYR A 375 -6.60 -23.33 3.89
N LEU A 376 -5.50 -24.07 3.95
CA LEU A 376 -5.50 -25.48 4.37
C LEU A 376 -4.82 -25.65 5.72
N LEU A 377 -5.39 -26.48 6.58
CA LEU A 377 -4.68 -27.08 7.71
C LEU A 377 -4.18 -28.46 7.27
N ILE A 378 -2.88 -28.57 7.02
CA ILE A 378 -2.26 -29.81 6.57
C ILE A 378 -1.95 -30.69 7.79
N PRO A 379 -2.27 -32.00 7.78
CA PRO A 379 -1.91 -32.91 8.85
C PRO A 379 -0.43 -32.82 9.19
N ALA A 380 -0.12 -32.57 10.46
CA ALA A 380 1.26 -32.58 10.92
C ALA A 380 1.77 -34.02 11.00
N SER A 381 2.95 -34.28 10.44
CA SER A 381 3.75 -35.45 10.80
C SER A 381 4.10 -35.36 12.29
N THR A 382 4.15 -36.50 13.00
CA THR A 382 4.45 -36.64 14.44
C THR A 382 5.77 -36.00 14.88
N SER A 383 6.63 -35.59 13.94
CA SER A 383 7.90 -34.89 14.18
C SER A 383 7.80 -33.35 14.31
N ASN A 384 6.67 -32.73 13.98
CA ASN A 384 6.48 -31.25 14.02
C ASN A 384 5.34 -30.85 14.98
N SER A 385 5.43 -31.29 16.24
CA SER A 385 4.41 -31.06 17.29
C SER A 385 4.24 -29.60 17.73
N SER A 386 5.07 -28.67 17.25
CA SER A 386 5.02 -27.25 17.61
C SER A 386 3.89 -26.48 16.90
N ASN A 387 3.10 -27.11 16.03
CA ASN A 387 2.18 -26.35 15.17
C ASN A 387 0.85 -27.02 14.78
N PRO A 388 -0.05 -27.31 15.75
CA PRO A 388 -1.34 -27.95 15.46
C PRO A 388 -2.38 -27.02 14.79
N ARG A 389 -2.08 -25.73 14.56
CA ARG A 389 -3.08 -24.72 14.14
C ARG A 389 -2.71 -23.85 12.94
N THR A 390 -1.50 -23.97 12.37
CA THR A 390 -1.12 -23.08 11.27
C THR A 390 -1.77 -23.51 9.96
N ARG A 391 -2.92 -22.91 9.70
CA ARG A 391 -3.54 -22.87 8.38
C ARG A 391 -2.60 -22.12 7.44
N VAL A 392 -2.51 -22.56 6.19
CA VAL A 392 -1.62 -21.99 5.17
C VAL A 392 -2.40 -21.61 3.93
N LEU A 393 -2.18 -20.39 3.42
CA LEU A 393 -2.80 -19.93 2.17
C LEU A 393 -2.42 -20.87 1.02
N ARG A 394 -3.42 -21.25 0.20
CA ARG A 394 -3.25 -22.08 -1.00
C ARG A 394 -3.95 -21.55 -2.24
N GLY A 395 -4.87 -20.62 -2.10
CA GLY A 395 -5.50 -19.96 -3.24
C GLY A 395 -6.13 -18.65 -2.84
N PHE A 396 -6.28 -17.75 -3.80
CA PHE A 396 -7.11 -16.58 -3.68
C PHE A 396 -7.71 -16.24 -5.05
N GLU A 397 -8.94 -15.74 -5.06
CA GLU A 397 -9.65 -15.34 -6.27
C GLU A 397 -10.25 -13.96 -6.06
N LYS A 398 -10.02 -13.06 -7.03
CA LYS A 398 -10.57 -11.70 -6.98
C LYS A 398 -11.67 -11.55 -8.02
N VAL A 399 -12.88 -11.26 -7.54
CA VAL A 399 -14.08 -11.20 -8.39
C VAL A 399 -14.89 -9.95 -8.10
N LEU A 400 -15.26 -9.21 -9.16
CA LEU A 400 -16.22 -8.10 -9.09
C LEU A 400 -17.64 -8.67 -9.11
N ILE A 401 -18.47 -8.27 -8.14
CA ILE A 401 -19.84 -8.78 -7.99
C ILE A 401 -20.80 -7.60 -7.86
N GLN A 402 -21.86 -7.57 -8.66
CA GLN A 402 -22.89 -6.53 -8.57
C GLN A 402 -23.77 -6.74 -7.32
N PRO A 403 -24.47 -5.70 -6.82
CA PRO A 403 -25.42 -5.84 -5.72
C PRO A 403 -26.44 -6.96 -5.96
N ASN A 404 -26.65 -7.81 -4.96
CA ASN A 404 -27.55 -8.98 -4.99
C ASN A 404 -27.17 -10.09 -5.99
N GLU A 405 -25.98 -10.04 -6.60
CA GLU A 405 -25.47 -11.14 -7.42
C GLU A 405 -24.57 -12.08 -6.62
N THR A 406 -24.42 -13.30 -7.16
CA THR A 406 -23.56 -14.35 -6.64
C THR A 406 -22.55 -14.77 -7.70
N ALA A 407 -21.28 -14.86 -7.31
CA ALA A 407 -20.22 -15.45 -8.12
C ALA A 407 -19.72 -16.77 -7.51
N GLN A 408 -19.26 -17.67 -8.36
CA GLN A 408 -18.54 -18.87 -7.93
C GLN A 408 -17.03 -18.59 -7.98
N VAL A 409 -16.32 -18.94 -6.91
CA VAL A 409 -14.85 -18.93 -6.84
C VAL A 409 -14.34 -20.36 -6.84
N ALA A 410 -13.21 -20.60 -7.50
CA ALA A 410 -12.61 -21.92 -7.66
C ALA A 410 -11.11 -21.87 -7.42
N PHE A 411 -10.62 -22.72 -6.52
CA PHE A 411 -9.22 -22.79 -6.13
C PHE A 411 -8.63 -24.12 -6.60
N ASN A 412 -7.87 -24.09 -7.69
CA ASN A 412 -7.19 -25.27 -8.22
C ASN A 412 -5.96 -25.58 -7.39
N LEU A 413 -5.91 -26.79 -6.83
CA LEU A 413 -4.79 -27.24 -6.01
C LEU A 413 -3.87 -28.15 -6.81
N ARG A 414 -2.57 -28.00 -6.60
CA ARG A 414 -1.52 -28.87 -7.14
C ARG A 414 -1.08 -29.88 -6.09
N MET A 415 -0.42 -30.94 -6.52
CA MET A 415 0.17 -31.93 -5.61
C MET A 415 1.07 -31.27 -4.55
N LYS A 416 1.85 -30.25 -4.92
CA LYS A 416 2.69 -29.48 -4.00
C LYS A 416 1.90 -28.75 -2.91
N ASP A 417 0.70 -28.28 -3.23
CA ASP A 417 -0.15 -27.51 -2.32
C ASP A 417 -0.66 -28.37 -1.16
N VAL A 418 -0.77 -29.69 -1.35
CA VAL A 418 -1.16 -30.66 -0.32
C VAL A 418 0.03 -31.46 0.24
N SER A 419 1.26 -31.09 -0.12
CA SER A 419 2.48 -31.81 0.30
C SER A 419 3.22 -31.10 1.44
N THR A 420 4.07 -31.88 2.13
CA THR A 420 5.06 -31.42 3.11
C THR A 420 6.45 -31.90 2.73
N TRP A 421 7.51 -31.22 3.17
CA TRP A 421 8.88 -31.67 2.97
C TRP A 421 9.29 -32.68 4.05
N ASN A 422 9.67 -33.89 3.65
CA ASN A 422 10.20 -34.90 4.55
C ASN A 422 11.74 -34.86 4.53
N VAL A 423 12.34 -34.41 5.64
CA VAL A 423 13.79 -34.24 5.77
C VAL A 423 14.58 -35.55 5.75
N THR A 424 14.00 -36.66 6.20
CA THR A 424 14.66 -37.98 6.17
C THR A 424 14.69 -38.54 4.75
N ARG A 425 13.60 -38.38 4.00
CA ARG A 425 13.47 -38.84 2.61
C ARG A 425 14.05 -37.86 1.59
N GLN A 426 14.30 -36.61 1.99
CA GLN A 426 14.69 -35.51 1.09
C GLN A 426 13.73 -35.37 -0.10
N ALA A 427 12.42 -35.43 0.19
CA ALA A 427 11.37 -35.41 -0.81
C ALA A 427 10.09 -34.73 -0.31
N TRP A 428 9.31 -34.20 -1.25
CA TRP A 428 7.92 -33.81 -0.99
C TRP A 428 7.06 -35.06 -0.83
N VAL A 429 6.26 -35.10 0.23
CA VAL A 429 5.33 -36.18 0.53
C VAL A 429 3.96 -35.62 0.83
N VAL A 430 2.93 -36.30 0.34
CA VAL A 430 1.53 -36.04 0.72
C VAL A 430 1.26 -36.82 2.01
N PRO A 431 1.05 -36.14 3.15
CA PRO A 431 0.73 -36.82 4.40
C PRO A 431 -0.67 -37.46 4.29
N SER A 432 -0.84 -38.63 4.91
CA SER A 432 -2.18 -39.19 5.13
C SER A 432 -2.89 -38.47 6.27
N GLY A 433 -4.21 -38.41 6.21
CA GLY A 433 -5.05 -37.86 7.27
C GLY A 433 -6.03 -36.78 6.80
N GLU A 434 -6.64 -36.08 7.75
CA GLU A 434 -7.66 -35.07 7.49
C GLU A 434 -7.05 -33.68 7.27
N PHE A 435 -7.25 -33.12 6.08
CA PHE A 435 -6.91 -31.75 5.75
C PHE A 435 -8.08 -30.83 6.08
N GLY A 436 -7.87 -29.85 6.95
CA GLY A 436 -8.87 -28.81 7.21
C GLY A 436 -8.91 -27.79 6.07
N VAL A 437 -10.11 -27.36 5.68
CA VAL A 437 -10.36 -26.38 4.62
C VAL A 437 -11.04 -25.17 5.22
N TYR A 438 -10.51 -23.98 4.94
CA TYR A 438 -11.05 -22.71 5.43
C TYR A 438 -11.12 -21.72 4.28
N VAL A 439 -12.31 -21.22 3.97
CA VAL A 439 -12.54 -20.24 2.91
C VAL A 439 -13.21 -19.00 3.49
N GLY A 440 -12.71 -17.82 3.11
CA GLY A 440 -13.24 -16.55 3.60
C GLY A 440 -12.53 -15.31 3.11
N LYS A 441 -12.68 -14.24 3.88
CA LYS A 441 -12.22 -12.89 3.54
C LYS A 441 -10.79 -12.62 3.99
N SER A 442 -10.31 -13.32 5.01
CA SER A 442 -8.97 -13.18 5.60
C SER A 442 -8.58 -14.46 6.32
N VAL A 443 -7.39 -14.53 6.91
CA VAL A 443 -6.96 -15.69 7.70
C VAL A 443 -7.77 -15.89 9.00
N LEU A 444 -8.40 -14.84 9.53
CA LEU A 444 -9.23 -14.92 10.75
C LEU A 444 -10.74 -14.86 10.47
N ASP A 445 -11.17 -14.33 9.32
CA ASP A 445 -12.58 -14.35 8.87
C ASP A 445 -12.79 -15.42 7.79
N THR A 446 -13.02 -16.66 8.25
CA THR A 446 -13.25 -17.85 7.42
C THR A 446 -14.62 -18.46 7.72
N PRO A 447 -15.72 -17.91 7.17
CA PRO A 447 -17.08 -18.37 7.46
C PRO A 447 -17.39 -19.76 6.90
N LEU A 448 -16.63 -20.23 5.90
CA LEU A 448 -16.77 -21.59 5.37
C LEU A 448 -15.63 -22.46 5.88
N THR A 449 -15.98 -23.54 6.55
CA THR A 449 -15.05 -24.56 7.01
C THR A 449 -15.48 -25.94 6.51
N GLY A 450 -14.51 -26.81 6.25
CA GLY A 450 -14.74 -28.18 5.81
C GLY A 450 -13.46 -29.01 5.93
N SER A 451 -13.46 -30.20 5.36
CA SER A 451 -12.28 -31.04 5.30
C SER A 451 -12.29 -31.95 4.07
N PHE A 452 -11.14 -32.57 3.77
CA PHE A 452 -11.01 -33.73 2.90
C PHE A 452 -9.93 -34.67 3.47
N THR A 453 -10.01 -35.95 3.14
CA THR A 453 -9.07 -36.97 3.63
C THR A 453 -8.21 -37.50 2.49
N VAL A 454 -6.94 -37.75 2.78
CA VAL A 454 -5.94 -38.32 1.85
C VAL A 454 -5.31 -39.58 2.42
#